data_AF-A0A1V6GAM1-F1
#
_entry.id   AF-A0A1V6GAM1-F1
#
_cell.length_a   1.000
_cell.length_b   1.000
_cell.length_c   1.000
_cell.angle_alpha   90.00
_cell.angle_beta   90.00
_cell.angle_gamma   90.00
#
_symmetry.space_group_name_H-M   'P 1'
#
loop_
_entity.id
_entity.type
_entity.pdbx_description
1 polymer ?
#
loop_
_entity_poly.entity_id
_entity_poly.type
_entity_poly.pdbx_seq_one_letter_code
_entity_poly.pdbx_strand_id
1 'polypeptide(L)' 'MKEITKVALFGHDRCRSKFFVQFSSTVDPQYRGMCPNPTCNRHVALSPEELYSSTDKARREYIRRSQDENDRIYWQS' A
#
# COMPACT_ATOMS: atom_id res chain seq x y z
N MET A 1 5.05 15.99 19.83
CA MET A 1 5.61 15.70 18.49
C MET A 1 4.45 15.36 17.57
N LYS A 2 4.33 15.99 16.40
CA LYS A 2 3.33 15.56 15.40
C LYS A 2 3.83 14.24 14.80
N GLU A 3 3.00 13.20 14.84
CA GLU A 3 3.32 11.95 14.14
C GLU A 3 3.41 12.22 12.64
N ILE A 4 4.56 11.88 12.04
CA ILE A 4 4.73 11.98 10.59
C ILE A 4 4.07 10.75 9.99
N THR A 5 2.91 10.96 9.34
CA THR A 5 2.25 9.92 8.55
C THR A 5 3.05 9.66 7.28
N LYS A 6 3.49 8.42 7.11
CA LYS A 6 4.12 7.91 5.89
C LYS A 6 3.17 6.93 5.21
N VAL A 7 3.44 6.62 3.95
CA VAL A 7 2.67 5.64 3.19
C VAL A 7 3.63 4.67 2.52
N ALA A 8 3.30 3.39 2.52
CA ALA A 8 4.06 2.34 1.86
C ALA A 8 3.20 1.67 0.78
N LEU A 9 3.83 1.28 -0.32
CA LEU A 9 3.24 0.42 -1.33
C LEU A 9 3.67 -1.02 -1.08
N PHE A 10 2.70 -1.93 -1.08
CA PHE A 10 2.93 -3.36 -0.97
C PHE A 10 2.44 -4.07 -2.22
N GLY A 11 3.20 -5.06 -2.68
CA GLY A 11 2.79 -5.97 -3.74
C GLY A 11 2.45 -7.35 -3.19
N HIS A 12 1.32 -7.91 -3.64
CA HIS A 12 0.96 -9.29 -3.37
C HIS A 12 1.05 -10.11 -4.66
N ASP A 13 2.19 -10.79 -4.85
CA ASP A 13 2.52 -11.52 -6.08
C ASP A 13 1.47 -12.55 -6.50
N ARG A 14 0.83 -13.22 -5.54
CA ARG A 14 -0.07 -14.32 -5.84
C ARG A 14 -1.39 -13.88 -6.49
N CYS A 15 -1.93 -12.71 -6.15
CA CYS A 15 -3.12 -12.17 -6.80
C CYS A 15 -2.84 -10.94 -7.67
N ARG A 16 -1.54 -10.57 -7.77
CA ARG A 16 -1.00 -9.44 -8.55
C ARG A 16 -1.64 -8.10 -8.20
N SER A 17 -2.12 -7.95 -6.97
CA SER A 17 -2.60 -6.67 -6.47
C SER A 17 -1.49 -5.90 -5.82
N LYS A 18 -1.52 -4.57 -5.94
CA LYS A 18 -0.72 -3.69 -5.09
C LYS A 18 -1.64 -2.86 -4.20
N PHE A 19 -1.13 -2.40 -3.07
CA PHE A 19 -1.92 -1.56 -2.19
C PHE A 19 -1.08 -0.61 -1.35
N PHE A 20 -1.63 0.59 -1.14
CA PHE A 20 -1.04 1.63 -0.32
C PHE A 20 -1.56 1.53 1.11
N VAL A 21 -0.66 1.61 2.09
CA VAL A 21 -1.01 1.57 3.52
C VAL A 21 -0.34 2.72 4.24
N GLN A 22 -1.12 3.45 5.04
CA GLN A 22 -0.60 4.49 5.92
C GLN A 22 0.01 3.88 7.18
N PHE A 23 1.15 4.40 7.62
CA PHE A 23 1.81 3.96 8.84
C PHE A 23 2.50 5.13 9.55
N SER A 24 2.73 4.98 10.85
CA SER A 24 3.48 5.96 11.63
C SER A 24 4.99 5.71 11.49
N SER A 25 5.77 6.78 11.40
CA SER A 25 7.21 6.72 11.08
C SER A 25 8.10 5.96 12.07
N THR A 26 7.55 5.53 13.21
CA THR A 26 8.27 4.84 14.30
C THR A 26 8.30 3.32 14.15
N VAL A 27 7.57 2.77 13.18
CA VAL A 27 7.43 1.32 12.98
C VAL A 27 8.07 0.93 11.64
N ASP A 28 8.75 -0.22 11.63
CA ASP A 28 9.18 -0.88 10.40
C ASP A 28 7.94 -1.11 9.51
N PRO A 29 7.90 -0.60 8.26
CA PRO A 29 6.73 -0.66 7.38
C PRO A 29 6.44 -2.06 6.84
N GLN A 30 6.37 -3.08 7.70
CA GLN A 30 5.88 -4.40 7.34
C GLN A 30 4.36 -4.41 7.41
N TYR A 31 3.73 -4.88 6.34
CA TYR A 31 2.30 -5.12 6.33
C TYR A 31 2.00 -6.54 6.77
N ARG A 32 1.18 -6.71 7.80
CA ARG A 32 0.64 -8.02 8.19
C ARG A 32 -0.87 -7.92 8.33
N GLY A 33 -1.60 -8.51 7.38
CA GLY A 33 -3.05 -8.39 7.34
C GLY A 33 -3.71 -9.06 6.14
N MET A 34 -5.01 -8.86 6.01
CA MET A 34 -5.81 -9.40 4.91
C MET A 34 -5.55 -8.62 3.62
N CYS A 35 -5.28 -9.32 2.53
CA CYS A 35 -5.13 -8.70 1.22
C CYS A 35 -6.36 -7.82 0.89
N PRO A 36 -6.17 -6.53 0.54
CA PRO A 36 -7.29 -5.62 0.23
C PRO A 36 -8.05 -5.94 -1.06
N ASN A 37 -7.49 -6.80 -1.91
CA ASN A 37 -8.17 -7.23 -3.14
C ASN A 37 -9.41 -8.07 -2.75
N PRO A 38 -10.64 -7.66 -3.13
CA PRO A 38 -11.88 -8.33 -2.73
C PRO A 38 -12.00 -9.76 -3.28
N THR A 39 -11.25 -10.08 -4.34
CA THR A 39 -11.18 -11.43 -4.92
C THR A 39 -10.12 -12.31 -4.23
N CYS A 40 -9.43 -11.80 -3.21
CA CYS A 40 -8.35 -12.48 -2.51
C CYS A 40 -8.60 -12.49 -0.99
N ASN A 41 -8.80 -13.68 -0.42
CA ASN A 41 -9.09 -13.88 0.99
C ASN A 41 -7.86 -14.30 1.82
N ARG A 42 -6.66 -13.92 1.41
CA ARG A 42 -5.40 -14.38 2.04
C ARG A 42 -4.89 -13.38 3.06
N HIS A 43 -4.48 -13.90 4.22
CA HIS A 43 -3.61 -13.19 5.14
C HIS A 43 -2.18 -13.22 4.60
N VAL A 44 -1.56 -12.05 4.51
CA VAL A 44 -0.21 -11.86 3.97
C VAL A 44 0.67 -11.12 4.97
N ALA A 45 1.97 -11.43 4.93
CA ALA A 45 3.03 -10.67 5.57
C ALA A 45 3.95 -10.20 4.44
N LEU A 46 4.03 -8.89 4.23
CA LEU A 46 4.70 -8.29 3.07
C LEU A 46 5.67 -7.21 3.53
N SER A 47 6.82 -7.17 2.87
CA SER A 47 7.73 -6.03 2.90
C SER A 47 7.27 -4.97 1.89
N PRO A 48 7.54 -3.69 2.15
CA PRO A 48 7.16 -2.62 1.25
C PRO A 48 8.01 -2.66 -0.02
N GLU A 49 7.39 -2.44 -1.17
CA GLU A 49 8.08 -2.21 -2.43
C GLU A 49 8.61 -0.78 -2.51
N GLU A 50 7.81 0.19 -2.07
CA GLU A 50 8.13 1.62 -2.13
C GLU A 50 7.64 2.34 -0.86
N LEU A 51 8.38 3.37 -0.46
CA LEU A 51 8.05 4.23 0.69
C LEU A 51 7.84 5.67 0.23
N TYR A 52 6.78 6.30 0.72
CA TYR A 52 6.44 7.68 0.44
C TYR A 52 6.54 8.52 1.71
N SER A 53 7.22 9.66 1.58
CA SER A 53 7.45 10.60 2.68
C SER A 53 6.20 11.39 3.08
N SER A 54 5.12 11.34 2.29
CA SER A 54 3.85 12.00 2.58
C SER A 54 2.68 11.32 1.85
N THR A 55 1.49 11.47 2.43
CA THR A 55 0.23 10.98 1.84
C THR A 55 -0.06 11.60 0.47
N ASP A 56 0.26 12.88 0.26
CA ASP A 56 0.00 13.54 -1.02
C ASP A 56 0.82 12.96 -2.17
N LYS A 57 2.10 12.62 -1.91
CA LYS A 57 2.94 11.96 -2.92
C LYS A 57 2.39 10.58 -3.27
N ALA A 58 2.03 9.79 -2.27
CA ALA A 58 1.43 8.48 -2.47
C ALA A 58 0.09 8.54 -3.21
N ARG A 59 -0.78 9.52 -2.91
CA ARG A 59 -2.05 9.70 -3.63
C ARG A 59 -1.86 10.04 -5.11
N ARG A 60 -0.91 10.91 -5.44
CA ARG A 60 -0.59 11.22 -6.85
C ARG A 60 -0.14 9.98 -7.59
N GLU A 61 0.69 9.16 -6.96
CA GLU A 61 1.16 7.91 -7.54
C GLU A 61 0.04 6.86 -7.67
N TYR A 62 -0.83 6.76 -6.66
CA TYR A 62 -2.05 5.94 -6.74
C TYR A 62 -2.90 6.33 -7.96
N ILE A 63 -3.22 7.62 -8.11
CA ILE A 63 -4.01 8.10 -9.26
C ILE A 63 -3.32 7.77 -10.58
N ARG A 64 -2.00 7.99 -10.67
CA ARG A 64 -1.21 7.70 -11.88
C ARG A 64 -1.29 6.23 -12.28
N ARG A 65 -1.17 5.31 -11.32
CA ARG A 65 -1.19 3.87 -11.61
C ARG A 65 -2.60 3.30 -11.80
N SER A 66 -3.59 3.85 -11.09
CA SER A 66 -4.99 3.45 -11.25
C SER A 66 -5.60 3.84 -12.61
N GLN A 67 -4.91 4.65 -13.41
CA GLN A 67 -5.27 4.92 -14.80
C GLN A 67 -4.92 3.75 -15.75
N ASP A 68 -4.07 2.82 -15.34
CA ASP A 68 -3.82 1.58 -16.08
C ASP A 68 -4.86 0.53 -15.66
N GLU A 69 -5.76 0.16 -16.59
CA GLU A 69 -6.84 -0.79 -16.34
C GLU A 69 -6.35 -2.19 -15.94
N ASN A 70 -5.08 -2.53 -16.20
CA ASN A 70 -4.52 -3.82 -15.85
C ASN A 70 -4.08 -3.91 -14.38
N ASP A 71 -3.91 -2.77 -13.73
CA ASP A 71 -3.30 -2.68 -12.41
C ASP A 71 -4.36 -2.73 -11.30
N ARG A 72 -4.32 -3.82 -10.53
CA ARG A 72 -5.20 -4.03 -9.37
C ARG A 72 -4.64 -3.30 -8.14
N ILE A 73 -4.86 -2.00 -8.09
CA ILE A 73 -4.29 -1.14 -7.06
C ILE A 73 -5.37 -0.66 -6.10
N TYR A 74 -5.09 -0.81 -4.80
CA TYR A 74 -6.01 -0.44 -3.74
C TYR A 74 -5.39 0.57 -2.77
N TRP A 75 -6.24 1.34 -2.10
CA TRP A 75 -5.83 2.24 -1.03
C TRP A 75 -6.43 1.76 0.28
N GLN A 76 -5.59 1.46 1.28
CA GLN A 76 -6.04 1.13 2.63
C GLN A 76 -6.00 2.40 3.50
N SER A 77 -7.18 2.82 3.97
CA SER A 77 -7.36 3.88 4.96
C SER A 77 -7.13 3.39 6.38
#